data_AF-A0A4U5M3E3-F1
#
_entry.id   AF-A0A4U5M3E3-F1
#
_cell.length_a   1.000
_cell.length_b   1.000
_cell.length_c   1.000
_cell.angle_alpha   90.00
_cell.angle_beta   90.00
_cell.angle_gamma   90.00
#
_symmetry.space_group_name_H-M   'P 1'
#
loop_
_entity.id
_entity.type
_entity.pdbx_description
1 polymer ?
#
loop_
_entity_poly.entity_id
_entity_poly.type
_entity_poly.pdbx_seq_one_letter_code
_entity_poly.pdbx_strand_id
1 'polypeptide(L)'
;MEKMYRKLIMYSFVESNRLLKWCPGADCGKVIKVQHFEARPVTCDCGMTFCFECSHEWHEPVNCRLLRLWAKKCSDDSETANWINANTKECPKCQVTIEKDGGCNHMTCKNSACKAEFCWMCLGPWEPHGSAWYSCNRFDDSAAKQARDAQERSRAALQRYLHYYNRYINHQHSLKLENKLYSMVDNKMEQMQQANFSWIEVQYLRKAVDVLGECRRTLMYTYAFAYYLERDNQTVIFEDNQRDLEHATEQLSEFLERDLENEDLVTLKQRVQDKYRYVDQRRQVLLKHCAEGTERDTWKYTVQF
;
A
#
# COMPACT_ATOMS: atom_id res chain seq x y z
N MET A 1 41.54 0.19 -13.24
CA MET A 1 41.37 -1.29 -13.26
C MET A 1 41.25 -1.89 -11.85
N GLU A 2 42.14 -1.56 -10.90
CA GLU A 2 42.17 -2.21 -9.57
C GLU A 2 40.89 -2.03 -8.73
N LYS A 3 40.26 -0.84 -8.73
CA LYS A 3 38.99 -0.59 -8.02
C LYS A 3 37.81 -1.41 -8.57
N MET A 4 37.74 -1.58 -9.88
CA MET A 4 36.66 -2.34 -10.54
C MET A 4 36.81 -3.84 -10.26
N TYR A 5 38.04 -4.34 -10.27
CA TYR A 5 38.35 -5.73 -9.92
C TYR A 5 38.02 -6.06 -8.46
N ARG A 6 38.40 -5.19 -7.51
CA ARG A 6 38.03 -5.34 -6.09
C ARG A 6 36.52 -5.33 -5.88
N LYS A 7 35.79 -4.46 -6.60
CA LYS A 7 34.33 -4.42 -6.57
C LYS A 7 33.74 -5.76 -7.02
N LEU A 8 34.18 -6.30 -8.16
CA LEU A 8 33.69 -7.60 -8.65
C LEU A 8 33.93 -8.76 -7.67
N ILE A 9 35.11 -8.84 -7.06
CA ILE A 9 35.42 -9.87 -6.04
C ILE A 9 34.49 -9.75 -4.83
N MET A 10 34.29 -8.52 -4.35
CA MET A 10 33.41 -8.27 -3.21
C MET A 10 31.95 -8.61 -3.53
N TYR A 11 31.47 -8.27 -4.73
CA TYR A 11 30.12 -8.65 -5.18
C TYR A 11 29.96 -10.17 -5.21
N SER A 12 30.91 -10.88 -5.82
CA SER A 12 30.90 -12.35 -5.88
C SER A 12 30.93 -12.99 -4.49
N PHE A 13 31.74 -12.48 -3.56
CA PHE A 13 31.80 -12.98 -2.18
C PHE A 13 30.47 -12.82 -1.44
N VAL A 14 29.82 -11.65 -1.59
CA VAL A 14 28.54 -11.37 -0.94
C VAL A 14 27.42 -12.21 -1.56
N GLU A 15 27.34 -12.29 -2.89
CA GLU A 15 26.31 -13.09 -3.57
C GLU A 15 26.44 -14.60 -3.29
N SER A 16 27.66 -15.09 -3.07
CA SER A 16 27.91 -16.50 -2.74
C SER A 16 27.61 -16.83 -1.27
N ASN A 17 27.45 -15.83 -0.40
CA ASN A 17 27.22 -16.05 1.02
C ASN A 17 25.75 -15.79 1.39
N ARG A 18 25.03 -16.87 1.71
CA ARG A 18 23.60 -16.79 2.10
C ARG A 18 23.30 -15.90 3.31
N LEU A 19 24.28 -15.58 4.13
CA LEU A 19 24.13 -14.72 5.32
C LEU A 19 24.47 -13.26 5.05
N LEU A 20 24.82 -12.90 3.81
CA LEU A 20 25.14 -11.55 3.38
C LEU A 20 24.21 -11.10 2.26
N LYS A 21 23.76 -9.85 2.31
CA LYS A 21 22.98 -9.22 1.23
C LYS A 21 23.37 -7.76 1.05
N TRP A 22 23.47 -7.33 -0.21
CA TRP A 22 23.61 -5.92 -0.53
C TRP A 22 22.35 -5.14 -0.16
N CYS A 23 22.54 -3.95 0.39
CA CYS A 23 21.44 -3.00 0.54
C CYS A 23 20.98 -2.53 -0.86
N PRO A 24 19.67 -2.59 -1.17
CA PRO A 24 19.13 -2.14 -2.46
C PRO A 24 19.01 -0.61 -2.56
N GLY A 25 19.32 0.13 -1.48
CA GLY A 25 19.30 1.60 -1.49
C GLY A 25 20.26 2.17 -2.54
N ALA A 26 19.79 3.16 -3.29
CA ALA A 26 20.57 3.85 -4.31
C ALA A 26 21.90 4.36 -3.73
N ASP A 27 23.00 4.02 -4.39
CA ASP A 27 24.38 4.38 -4.02
C ASP A 27 24.81 4.06 -2.59
N CYS A 28 24.10 3.17 -1.87
CA CYS A 28 24.40 2.84 -0.48
C CYS A 28 25.69 2.01 -0.36
N GLY A 29 25.83 0.95 -1.16
CA GLY A 29 27.01 0.09 -1.17
C GLY A 29 27.32 -0.65 0.15
N LYS A 30 26.37 -0.69 1.10
CA LYS A 30 26.50 -1.44 2.36
C LYS A 30 25.98 -2.87 2.23
N VAL A 31 26.48 -3.76 3.08
CA VAL A 31 26.07 -5.17 3.17
C VAL A 31 25.46 -5.44 4.54
N ILE A 32 24.33 -6.12 4.56
CA ILE A 32 23.71 -6.62 5.80
C ILE A 32 24.16 -8.06 6.04
N LYS A 33 24.61 -8.34 7.27
CA LYS A 33 24.94 -9.68 7.75
C LYS A 33 23.89 -10.15 8.76
N VAL A 34 23.42 -11.38 8.61
CA VAL A 34 22.48 -12.03 9.55
C VAL A 34 23.09 -13.28 10.16
N GLN A 35 22.52 -13.76 11.27
CA GLN A 35 22.93 -15.01 11.91
C GLN A 35 22.32 -16.24 11.23
N HIS A 36 21.05 -16.12 10.82
CA HIS A 36 20.28 -17.16 10.17
C HIS A 36 19.59 -16.59 8.93
N PHE A 37 19.48 -17.43 7.88
CA PHE A 37 18.79 -17.06 6.65
C PHE A 37 17.28 -17.23 6.85
N GLU A 38 16.53 -16.14 6.71
CA GLU A 38 15.09 -16.09 6.88
C GLU A 38 14.50 -14.91 6.11
N ALA A 39 13.25 -15.04 5.66
CA ALA A 39 12.46 -13.95 5.09
C ALA A 39 11.99 -13.00 6.21
N ARG A 40 12.74 -11.93 6.44
CA ARG A 40 12.45 -10.93 7.49
C ARG A 40 12.82 -9.52 7.04
N PRO A 41 12.20 -8.48 7.61
CA PRO A 41 12.61 -7.12 7.33
C PRO A 41 13.98 -6.88 7.94
N VAL A 42 14.88 -6.27 7.17
CA VAL A 42 16.16 -5.76 7.65
C VAL A 42 16.27 -4.30 7.26
N THR A 43 16.72 -3.46 8.19
CA THR A 43 16.92 -2.03 7.97
C THR A 43 18.41 -1.74 7.87
N CYS A 44 18.83 -1.15 6.76
CA CYS A 44 20.18 -0.64 6.60
C CYS A 44 20.32 0.71 7.32
N ASP A 45 21.53 1.06 7.75
CA ASP A 45 21.83 2.39 8.32
C ASP A 45 21.49 3.57 7.39
N CYS A 46 21.31 3.32 6.09
CA CYS A 46 20.81 4.36 5.16
C CYS A 46 19.30 4.57 5.24
N GLY A 47 18.59 3.87 6.14
CA GLY A 47 17.13 3.94 6.32
C GLY A 47 16.32 3.00 5.44
N MET A 48 16.94 2.31 4.46
CA MET A 48 16.23 1.38 3.58
C MET A 48 15.86 0.10 4.32
N THR A 49 14.57 -0.24 4.34
CA THR A 49 14.05 -1.51 4.88
C THR A 49 13.61 -2.43 3.74
N PHE A 50 14.14 -3.66 3.73
CA PHE A 50 13.89 -4.62 2.66
C PHE A 50 13.84 -6.05 3.18
N CYS A 51 13.28 -6.97 2.38
CA CYS A 51 13.26 -8.39 2.69
C CYS A 51 14.64 -9.01 2.48
N PHE A 52 15.20 -9.64 3.51
CA PHE A 52 16.52 -10.26 3.42
C PHE A 52 16.58 -11.39 2.37
N GLU A 53 15.51 -12.17 2.18
CA GLU A 53 15.48 -13.27 1.21
C GLU A 53 15.52 -12.76 -0.24
N CYS A 54 14.53 -11.95 -0.63
CA CYS A 54 14.28 -11.58 -2.03
C CYS A 54 14.84 -10.20 -2.41
N SER A 55 15.35 -9.44 -1.45
CA SER A 55 15.94 -8.09 -1.64
C SER A 55 14.98 -7.03 -2.20
N HIS A 56 13.67 -7.31 -2.24
CA HIS A 56 12.63 -6.32 -2.53
C HIS A 56 12.27 -5.53 -1.27
N GLU A 57 11.58 -4.40 -1.45
CA GLU A 57 10.92 -3.67 -0.34
C GLU A 57 10.13 -4.65 0.54
N TRP A 58 10.09 -4.40 1.85
CA TRP A 58 9.38 -5.27 2.78
C TRP A 58 7.90 -5.37 2.40
N HIS A 59 7.44 -6.60 2.23
CA HIS A 59 6.24 -6.90 1.45
C HIS A 59 5.21 -7.73 2.22
N GLU A 60 5.11 -7.56 3.52
CA GLU A 60 4.06 -8.20 4.31
C GLU A 60 2.67 -7.66 3.93
N PRO A 61 1.63 -8.51 3.77
CA PRO A 61 1.55 -9.93 4.13
C PRO A 61 1.91 -10.94 3.04
N VAL A 62 2.27 -10.51 1.83
CA VAL A 62 2.60 -11.46 0.75
C VAL A 62 3.99 -12.07 0.98
N ASN A 63 4.13 -13.39 0.82
CA ASN A 63 5.46 -14.02 0.91
C ASN A 63 6.28 -13.84 -0.38
N CYS A 64 7.59 -14.09 -0.31
CA CYS A 64 8.52 -13.92 -1.44
C CYS A 64 8.15 -14.74 -2.68
N ARG A 65 7.50 -15.90 -2.51
CA ARG A 65 7.07 -16.75 -3.63
C ARG A 65 5.90 -16.09 -4.38
N LEU A 66 4.86 -15.71 -3.65
CA LEU A 66 3.66 -15.09 -4.22
C LEU A 66 3.98 -13.71 -4.81
N LEU A 67 4.86 -12.92 -4.18
CA LEU A 67 5.30 -11.64 -4.74
C LEU A 67 6.00 -11.81 -6.10
N ARG A 68 6.86 -12.84 -6.25
CA ARG A 68 7.50 -13.14 -7.53
C ARG A 68 6.49 -13.53 -8.61
N LEU A 69 5.48 -14.32 -8.25
CA LEU A 69 4.40 -14.67 -9.17
C LEU A 69 3.59 -13.43 -9.57
N TRP A 70 3.29 -12.55 -8.62
CA TRP A 70 2.59 -11.30 -8.87
C TRP A 70 3.37 -10.40 -9.83
N ALA A 71 4.66 -10.19 -9.56
CA ALA A 71 5.54 -9.38 -10.40
C ALA A 71 5.64 -9.93 -11.82
N LYS A 72 5.78 -11.26 -11.98
CA LYS A 72 5.76 -11.91 -13.30
C LYS A 72 4.43 -11.66 -14.01
N LYS A 73 3.30 -11.88 -13.34
CA LYS A 73 1.97 -11.64 -13.91
C LYS A 73 1.77 -10.19 -14.35
N CYS A 74 2.20 -9.23 -13.54
CA CYS A 74 2.16 -7.81 -13.89
C CYS A 74 2.99 -7.48 -15.12
N SER A 75 4.13 -8.16 -15.31
CA SER A 75 4.97 -8.01 -16.50
C SER A 75 4.30 -8.61 -17.75
N ASP A 76 3.75 -9.81 -17.63
CA ASP A 76 3.17 -10.56 -18.75
C ASP A 76 1.86 -9.93 -19.24
N ASP A 77 1.02 -9.41 -18.33
CA ASP A 77 -0.26 -8.76 -18.65
C ASP A 77 -0.15 -7.23 -18.81
N SER A 78 1.07 -6.70 -18.98
CA SER A 78 1.38 -5.27 -18.93
C SER A 78 0.67 -4.44 -20.01
N GLU A 79 0.43 -4.97 -21.21
CA GLU A 79 -0.28 -4.28 -22.28
C GLU A 79 -1.77 -4.01 -21.97
N THR A 80 -2.45 -4.94 -21.30
CA THR A 80 -3.86 -4.77 -20.91
C THR A 80 -4.00 -3.91 -19.65
N ALA A 81 -2.99 -3.96 -18.78
CA ALA A 81 -3.01 -3.30 -17.48
C ALA A 81 -2.57 -1.82 -17.54
N ASN A 82 -1.68 -1.46 -18.47
CA ASN A 82 -1.20 -0.09 -18.65
C ASN A 82 -2.27 0.87 -19.21
N TRP A 83 -3.28 0.36 -19.92
CA TRP A 83 -4.35 1.19 -20.50
C TRP A 83 -5.31 1.78 -19.45
N ILE A 84 -5.39 1.19 -18.25
CA ILE A 84 -6.41 1.52 -17.24
C ILE A 84 -5.91 2.52 -16.18
N ASN A 85 -4.61 2.78 -16.11
CA ASN A 85 -4.05 3.71 -15.14
C ASN A 85 -4.04 5.16 -15.66
N ALA A 86 -5.24 5.72 -15.83
CA ALA A 86 -5.38 7.13 -16.10
C ALA A 86 -5.25 7.91 -14.78
N ASN A 87 -4.32 8.86 -14.73
CA ASN A 87 -4.27 9.90 -13.68
C ASN A 87 -5.51 10.79 -13.71
N THR A 88 -6.35 10.63 -14.72
CA THR A 88 -7.59 11.34 -14.94
C THR A 88 -8.77 10.37 -14.96
N LYS A 89 -9.87 10.73 -14.31
CA LYS A 89 -11.15 10.02 -14.37
C LYS A 89 -12.29 11.02 -14.44
N GLU A 90 -13.47 10.59 -14.85
CA GLU A 90 -14.66 11.45 -14.89
C GLU A 90 -15.44 11.37 -13.58
N CYS A 91 -15.99 12.50 -13.16
CA CYS A 91 -16.91 12.55 -12.03
C CYS A 91 -18.15 11.68 -12.32
N PRO A 92 -18.53 10.73 -11.46
CA PRO A 92 -19.66 9.82 -11.71
C PRO A 92 -21.00 10.56 -11.80
N LYS A 93 -21.11 11.78 -11.24
CA LYS A 93 -22.34 12.58 -11.25
C LYS A 93 -22.43 13.57 -12.41
N CYS A 94 -21.34 14.27 -12.75
CA CYS A 94 -21.38 15.36 -13.75
C CYS A 94 -20.43 15.18 -14.93
N GLN A 95 -19.71 14.06 -15.01
CA GLN A 95 -18.78 13.68 -16.09
C GLN A 95 -17.63 14.66 -16.37
N VAL A 96 -17.41 15.63 -15.47
CA VAL A 96 -16.24 16.51 -15.55
C VAL A 96 -14.99 15.68 -15.25
N THR A 97 -13.98 15.81 -16.10
CA THR A 97 -12.67 15.19 -15.92
C THR A 97 -11.97 15.74 -14.68
N ILE A 98 -11.48 14.83 -13.83
CA ILE A 98 -10.78 15.09 -12.57
C ILE A 98 -9.42 14.41 -12.66
N GLU A 99 -8.36 15.17 -12.38
CA GLU A 99 -7.01 14.64 -12.19
C GLU A 99 -6.77 14.34 -10.71
N LYS A 100 -6.10 13.22 -10.42
CA LYS A 100 -5.70 12.85 -9.05
C LYS A 100 -4.46 13.65 -8.63
N ASP A 101 -4.64 14.60 -7.71
CA ASP A 101 -3.60 15.50 -7.22
C ASP A 101 -3.09 15.17 -5.80
N GLY A 102 -3.60 14.12 -5.16
CA GLY A 102 -3.21 13.62 -3.84
C GLY A 102 -3.32 12.09 -3.74
N GLY A 103 -2.80 11.50 -2.67
CA GLY A 103 -2.88 10.06 -2.45
C GLY A 103 -4.24 9.60 -1.91
N CYS A 104 -5.01 10.49 -1.28
CA CYS A 104 -6.32 10.16 -0.76
C CYS A 104 -7.29 9.73 -1.87
N ASN A 105 -8.00 8.63 -1.67
CA ASN A 105 -9.00 8.12 -2.61
C ASN A 105 -10.41 8.71 -2.38
N HIS A 106 -10.62 9.49 -1.31
CA HIS A 106 -11.86 10.23 -1.08
C HIS A 106 -11.90 11.47 -1.98
N MET A 107 -12.62 11.45 -3.09
CA MET A 107 -12.66 12.58 -4.03
C MET A 107 -13.87 13.46 -3.81
N THR A 108 -13.68 14.78 -3.80
CA THR A 108 -14.77 15.76 -3.87
C THR A 108 -14.74 16.45 -5.23
N CYS A 109 -15.85 16.43 -5.97
CA CYS A 109 -15.92 17.07 -7.28
C CYS A 109 -15.74 18.59 -7.16
N LYS A 110 -14.71 19.14 -7.82
CA LYS A 110 -14.38 20.58 -7.82
C LYS A 110 -15.39 21.45 -8.58
N ASN A 111 -16.32 20.84 -9.33
CA ASN A 111 -17.43 21.58 -9.95
C ASN A 111 -18.38 22.09 -8.85
N SER A 112 -18.49 23.42 -8.72
CA SER A 112 -19.27 24.11 -7.71
C SER A 112 -20.77 23.76 -7.72
N ALA A 113 -21.32 23.37 -8.88
CA ALA A 113 -22.70 22.91 -9.01
C ALA A 113 -22.90 21.43 -8.64
N CYS A 114 -21.83 20.63 -8.56
CA CYS A 114 -21.91 19.19 -8.37
C CYS A 114 -21.59 18.76 -6.94
N LYS A 115 -20.39 19.13 -6.45
CA LYS A 115 -19.82 18.84 -5.12
C LYS A 115 -20.00 17.39 -4.61
N ALA A 116 -20.16 16.42 -5.52
CA ALA A 116 -20.31 15.03 -5.11
C ALA A 116 -19.02 14.47 -4.53
N GLU A 117 -19.17 13.63 -3.51
CA GLU A 117 -18.09 12.88 -2.87
C GLU A 117 -18.14 11.42 -3.29
N PHE A 118 -17.02 10.91 -3.79
CA PHE A 118 -16.94 9.57 -4.36
C PHE A 118 -15.56 8.95 -4.17
N CYS A 119 -15.47 7.63 -4.26
CA CYS A 119 -14.22 6.91 -4.18
C CYS A 119 -13.52 6.84 -5.55
N TRP A 120 -12.25 7.23 -5.62
CA TRP A 120 -11.45 7.17 -6.85
C TRP A 120 -11.36 5.75 -7.45
N MET A 121 -11.45 4.72 -6.60
CA MET A 121 -11.30 3.33 -7.01
C MET A 121 -12.55 2.76 -7.66
N CYS A 122 -13.69 2.80 -6.98
CA CYS A 122 -14.94 2.23 -7.51
C CYS A 122 -15.85 3.24 -8.21
N LEU A 123 -15.57 4.54 -8.14
CA LEU A 123 -16.44 5.63 -8.58
C LEU A 123 -17.83 5.64 -7.91
N GLY A 124 -18.00 4.86 -6.83
CA GLY A 124 -19.19 4.86 -5.99
C GLY A 124 -19.18 6.01 -4.98
N PRO A 125 -20.34 6.31 -4.36
CA PRO A 125 -20.46 7.34 -3.33
C PRO A 125 -19.51 7.08 -2.16
N TRP A 126 -18.97 8.14 -1.56
CA TRP A 126 -18.04 8.01 -0.45
C TRP A 126 -18.71 7.56 0.85
N GLU A 127 -19.85 8.18 1.20
CA GLU A 127 -20.59 7.97 2.45
C GLU A 127 -20.71 6.50 2.93
N PRO A 128 -21.04 5.49 2.10
CA PRO A 128 -21.17 4.13 2.59
C PRO A 128 -19.83 3.43 2.86
N HIS A 129 -18.68 4.00 2.48
CA HIS A 129 -17.37 3.41 2.75
C HIS A 129 -17.10 3.37 4.27
N GLY A 130 -16.61 2.23 4.76
CA GLY A 130 -16.42 1.98 6.19
C GLY A 130 -17.63 1.33 6.87
N SER A 131 -18.78 1.25 6.19
CA SER A 131 -19.93 0.47 6.67
C SER A 131 -19.72 -1.04 6.47
N ALA A 132 -20.42 -1.86 7.26
CA ALA A 132 -20.34 -3.31 7.18
C ALA A 132 -20.94 -3.89 5.88
N TRP A 133 -21.89 -3.19 5.26
CA TRP A 133 -22.67 -3.68 4.12
C TRP A 133 -22.10 -3.24 2.76
N TYR A 134 -21.19 -2.26 2.73
CA TYR A 134 -20.53 -1.81 1.51
C TYR A 134 -19.06 -2.24 1.51
N SER A 135 -18.60 -2.86 0.41
CA SER A 135 -17.21 -3.34 0.29
C SER A 135 -16.68 -3.09 -1.11
N CYS A 136 -15.90 -2.03 -1.26
CA CYS A 136 -15.20 -1.71 -2.51
C CYS A 136 -14.00 -2.62 -2.76
N ASN A 137 -13.39 -3.20 -1.72
CA ASN A 137 -12.17 -4.01 -1.82
C ASN A 137 -12.40 -5.44 -2.34
N ARG A 138 -13.56 -6.02 -2.03
CA ARG A 138 -13.92 -7.41 -2.40
C ARG A 138 -14.18 -7.54 -3.89
N PHE A 139 -13.72 -8.63 -4.49
CA PHE A 139 -14.06 -9.00 -5.86
C PHE A 139 -15.29 -9.92 -5.88
N ASP A 140 -16.22 -9.68 -6.81
CA ASP A 140 -17.37 -10.56 -7.00
C ASP A 140 -17.06 -11.65 -8.03
N ASP A 141 -16.85 -12.88 -7.54
CA ASP A 141 -16.61 -14.06 -8.36
C ASP A 141 -17.91 -14.66 -8.97
N SER A 142 -19.08 -14.00 -8.86
CA SER A 142 -20.35 -14.49 -9.40
C SER A 142 -20.28 -14.81 -10.90
N ALA A 143 -19.67 -13.93 -11.69
CA ALA A 143 -19.46 -14.12 -13.12
C ALA A 143 -18.55 -15.32 -13.42
N ALA A 144 -17.49 -15.50 -12.62
CA ALA A 144 -16.57 -16.64 -12.76
C ALA A 144 -17.27 -17.97 -12.49
N LYS A 145 -18.17 -18.01 -11.49
CA LYS A 145 -18.96 -19.21 -11.15
C LYS A 145 -19.99 -19.58 -12.21
N GLN A 146 -20.48 -18.60 -12.97
CA GLN A 146 -21.49 -18.81 -14.01
C GLN A 146 -20.89 -19.14 -15.39
N ALA A 147 -19.59 -18.93 -15.58
CA ALA A 147 -18.89 -19.11 -16.85
C ALA A 147 -18.93 -20.57 -17.34
N ARG A 148 -19.52 -20.81 -18.51
CA ARG A 148 -19.73 -22.15 -19.09
C ARG A 148 -18.67 -22.50 -20.12
N ASP A 149 -18.24 -21.53 -20.92
CA ASP A 149 -17.23 -21.73 -21.95
C ASP A 149 -15.84 -21.19 -21.59
N ALA A 150 -14.85 -21.46 -22.45
CA ALA A 150 -13.47 -21.06 -22.21
C ALA A 150 -13.28 -19.54 -22.31
N GLN A 151 -14.07 -18.86 -23.15
CA GLN A 151 -13.97 -17.41 -23.35
C GLN A 151 -14.50 -16.65 -22.13
N GLU A 152 -15.64 -17.06 -21.58
CA GLU A 152 -16.22 -16.52 -20.35
C GLU A 152 -15.28 -16.71 -19.16
N ARG A 153 -14.65 -17.89 -19.04
CA ARG A 153 -13.64 -18.15 -17.99
C ARG A 153 -12.42 -17.24 -18.14
N SER A 154 -11.91 -17.07 -19.37
CA SER A 154 -10.79 -16.17 -19.65
C SER A 154 -11.13 -14.72 -19.30
N ARG A 155 -12.34 -14.26 -19.65
CA ARG A 155 -12.81 -12.90 -19.33
C ARG A 155 -12.95 -12.68 -17.83
N ALA A 156 -13.53 -13.63 -17.10
CA ALA A 156 -13.67 -13.54 -15.65
C ALA A 156 -12.30 -13.52 -14.95
N ALA A 157 -11.35 -14.33 -15.41
CA ALA A 157 -9.98 -14.32 -14.89
C ALA A 157 -9.27 -12.98 -15.12
N LEU A 158 -9.44 -12.37 -16.31
CA LEU A 158 -8.90 -11.05 -16.61
C LEU A 158 -9.55 -9.96 -15.74
N GLN A 159 -10.88 -9.98 -15.58
CA GLN A 159 -11.58 -9.03 -14.70
C GLN A 159 -11.10 -9.12 -13.25
N ARG A 160 -10.90 -10.35 -12.75
CA ARG A 160 -10.31 -10.58 -11.44
C ARG A 160 -8.92 -9.97 -11.35
N TYR A 161 -8.03 -10.27 -12.30
CA TYR A 161 -6.69 -9.68 -12.32
C TYR A 161 -6.72 -8.15 -12.30
N LEU A 162 -7.51 -7.53 -13.19
CA LEU A 162 -7.63 -6.07 -13.27
C LEU A 162 -8.14 -5.46 -11.96
N HIS A 163 -9.07 -6.12 -11.26
CA HIS A 163 -9.55 -5.68 -9.95
C HIS A 163 -8.43 -5.54 -8.91
N TYR A 164 -7.62 -6.58 -8.75
CA TYR A 164 -6.51 -6.57 -7.78
C TYR A 164 -5.35 -5.70 -8.25
N TYR A 165 -5.02 -5.72 -9.55
CA TYR A 165 -3.97 -4.91 -10.14
C TYR A 165 -4.22 -3.41 -9.98
N ASN A 166 -5.44 -2.94 -10.29
CA ASN A 166 -5.79 -1.53 -10.17
C ASN A 166 -5.66 -1.04 -8.72
N ARG A 167 -6.00 -1.86 -7.73
CA ARG A 167 -5.86 -1.51 -6.30
C ARG A 167 -4.41 -1.51 -5.85
N TYR A 168 -3.62 -2.50 -6.28
CA TYR A 168 -2.18 -2.55 -6.04
C TYR A 168 -1.49 -1.28 -6.57
N ILE A 169 -1.68 -0.96 -7.85
CA ILE A 169 -1.04 0.20 -8.49
C ILE A 169 -1.57 1.52 -7.93
N ASN A 170 -2.86 1.61 -7.61
CA ASN A 170 -3.39 2.83 -7.01
C ASN A 170 -2.76 3.13 -5.65
N HIS A 171 -2.58 2.13 -4.77
CA HIS A 171 -1.88 2.34 -3.50
C HIS A 171 -0.41 2.70 -3.72
N GLN A 172 0.25 2.11 -4.72
CA GLN A 172 1.61 2.50 -5.11
C GLN A 172 1.68 3.97 -5.58
N HIS A 173 0.71 4.40 -6.37
CA HIS A 173 0.64 5.77 -6.87
C HIS A 173 0.29 6.76 -5.75
N SER A 174 -0.67 6.41 -4.89
CA SER A 174 -1.02 7.20 -3.70
C SER A 174 0.18 7.41 -2.78
N LEU A 175 0.98 6.36 -2.53
CA LEU A 175 2.21 6.46 -1.75
C LEU A 175 3.21 7.45 -2.37
N LYS A 176 3.35 7.45 -3.71
CA LYS A 176 4.22 8.41 -4.43
C LYS A 176 3.72 9.84 -4.27
N LEU A 177 2.42 10.07 -4.41
CA LEU A 177 1.82 11.39 -4.25
C LEU A 177 1.92 11.89 -2.81
N GLU A 178 1.75 11.00 -1.82
CA GLU A 178 1.84 11.31 -0.40
C GLU A 178 3.27 11.65 0.06
N ASN A 179 4.32 11.36 -0.73
CA ASN A 179 5.67 11.83 -0.40
C ASN A 179 5.77 13.36 -0.26
N LYS A 180 4.90 14.11 -0.94
CA LYS A 180 4.82 15.58 -0.77
C LYS A 180 4.39 16.00 0.64
N LEU A 181 3.73 15.12 1.39
CA LEU A 181 3.28 15.38 2.76
C LEU A 181 4.46 15.65 3.69
N TYR A 182 5.64 15.03 3.47
CA TYR A 182 6.83 15.28 4.29
C TYR A 182 7.20 16.77 4.32
N SER A 183 7.24 17.42 3.17
CA SER A 183 7.54 18.85 3.10
C SER A 183 6.44 19.71 3.77
N MET A 184 5.17 19.32 3.64
CA MET A 184 4.07 20.05 4.29
C MET A 184 4.10 19.91 5.82
N VAL A 185 4.38 18.72 6.35
CA VAL A 185 4.50 18.52 7.79
C VAL A 185 5.75 19.17 8.35
N ASP A 186 6.89 19.13 7.65
CA ASP A 186 8.13 19.80 8.09
C ASP A 186 7.87 21.33 8.23
N ASN A 187 7.22 21.96 7.25
CA ASN A 187 6.82 23.37 7.33
C ASN A 187 5.88 23.66 8.53
N LYS A 188 4.88 22.80 8.76
CA LYS A 188 3.95 22.96 9.91
C LYS A 188 4.69 22.77 11.24
N MET A 189 5.63 21.84 11.31
CA MET A 189 6.47 21.61 12.48
C MET A 189 7.32 22.85 12.79
N GLU A 190 7.91 23.50 11.79
CA GLU A 190 8.64 24.77 11.95
C GLU A 190 7.75 25.90 12.46
N GLN A 191 6.55 26.06 11.91
CA GLN A 191 5.57 27.06 12.38
C GLN A 191 5.20 26.83 13.85
N MET A 192 4.99 25.59 14.25
CA MET A 192 4.72 25.24 15.65
C MET A 192 5.93 25.53 16.55
N GLN A 193 7.15 25.27 16.09
CA GLN A 193 8.35 25.59 16.87
C GLN A 193 8.53 27.11 17.08
N GLN A 194 8.21 27.91 16.07
CA GLN A 194 8.16 29.38 16.20
C GLN A 194 7.08 29.84 17.18
N ALA A 195 6.02 29.05 17.37
CA ALA A 195 4.95 29.26 18.34
C ALA A 195 5.24 28.62 19.73
N ASN A 196 6.51 28.43 20.09
CA ASN A 196 7.01 27.91 21.38
C ASN A 196 6.78 26.41 21.66
N PHE A 197 6.49 25.59 20.64
CA PHE A 197 6.52 24.13 20.80
C PHE A 197 7.96 23.60 20.69
N SER A 198 8.34 22.64 21.54
CA SER A 198 9.66 22.01 21.45
C SER A 198 9.79 21.08 20.24
N TRP A 199 11.03 20.77 19.85
CA TRP A 199 11.31 19.81 18.77
C TRP A 199 10.64 18.45 18.97
N ILE A 200 10.54 17.97 20.22
CA ILE A 200 9.92 16.68 20.58
C ILE A 200 8.40 16.75 20.41
N GLU A 201 7.79 17.88 20.76
CA GLU A 201 6.34 18.05 20.75
C GLU A 201 5.73 18.04 19.36
N VAL A 202 6.53 18.27 18.32
CA VAL A 202 6.07 18.33 16.92
C VAL A 202 6.37 17.06 16.11
N GLN A 203 7.19 16.14 16.62
CA GLN A 203 7.58 14.90 15.90
C GLN A 203 6.40 13.98 15.53
N TYR A 204 5.24 14.13 16.20
CA TYR A 204 4.06 13.33 15.91
C TYR A 204 3.52 13.55 14.48
N LEU A 205 3.78 14.71 13.87
CA LEU A 205 3.36 15.01 12.50
C LEU A 205 4.12 14.15 11.49
N ARG A 206 5.45 14.10 11.61
CA ARG A 206 6.29 13.23 10.78
C ARG A 206 5.94 11.75 10.97
N LYS A 207 5.75 11.33 12.22
CA LYS A 207 5.30 9.97 12.53
C LYS A 207 3.97 9.61 11.88
N ALA A 208 3.04 10.56 11.75
CA ALA A 208 1.76 10.31 11.08
C ALA A 208 1.94 10.02 9.59
N VAL A 209 2.84 10.74 8.91
CA VAL A 209 3.19 10.50 7.50
C VAL A 209 3.94 9.18 7.34
N ASP A 210 4.86 8.84 8.25
CA ASP A 210 5.58 7.56 8.25
C ASP A 210 4.59 6.38 8.34
N VAL A 211 3.65 6.44 9.29
CA VAL A 211 2.59 5.43 9.48
C VAL A 211 1.69 5.34 8.26
N LEU A 212 1.27 6.47 7.68
CA LEU A 212 0.49 6.49 6.44
C LEU A 212 1.22 5.74 5.32
N GLY A 213 2.51 6.04 5.12
CA GLY A 213 3.34 5.37 4.13
C GLY A 213 3.46 3.87 4.35
N GLU A 214 3.68 3.43 5.60
CA GLU A 214 3.69 2.00 5.94
C GLU A 214 2.36 1.30 5.66
N CYS A 215 1.24 1.96 5.97
CA CYS A 215 -0.09 1.42 5.74
C CYS A 215 -0.40 1.31 4.24
N ARG A 216 -0.02 2.31 3.42
CA ARG A 216 -0.13 2.23 1.95
C ARG A 216 0.67 1.09 1.36
N ARG A 217 1.93 0.90 1.78
CA ARG A 217 2.76 -0.24 1.34
C ARG A 217 2.11 -1.56 1.72
N THR A 218 1.66 -1.68 2.97
CA THR A 218 0.99 -2.89 3.46
C THR A 218 -0.26 -3.17 2.61
N LEU A 219 -1.11 -2.16 2.40
CA LEU A 219 -2.31 -2.26 1.56
C LEU A 219 -2.01 -2.68 0.13
N MET A 220 -1.00 -2.09 -0.51
CA MET A 220 -0.52 -2.52 -1.82
C MET A 220 -0.24 -4.04 -1.82
N TYR A 221 0.53 -4.54 -0.85
CA TYR A 221 0.87 -5.96 -0.76
C TYR A 221 -0.29 -6.85 -0.31
N THR A 222 -1.28 -6.33 0.42
CA THR A 222 -2.50 -7.08 0.74
C THR A 222 -3.26 -7.49 -0.53
N TYR A 223 -3.25 -6.68 -1.59
CA TYR A 223 -3.90 -7.04 -2.85
C TYR A 223 -3.13 -8.08 -3.67
N ALA A 224 -1.80 -8.03 -3.64
CA ALA A 224 -0.97 -9.08 -4.23
C ALA A 224 -1.17 -10.42 -3.51
N PHE A 225 -1.30 -10.39 -2.18
CA PHE A 225 -1.65 -11.55 -1.36
C PHE A 225 -3.06 -12.08 -1.70
N ALA A 226 -4.07 -11.20 -1.65
CA ALA A 226 -5.48 -11.54 -1.82
C ALA A 226 -5.82 -12.09 -3.21
N TYR A 227 -5.12 -11.66 -4.26
CA TYR A 227 -5.34 -12.15 -5.62
C TYR A 227 -5.21 -13.69 -5.70
N TYR A 228 -4.22 -14.24 -5.01
CA TYR A 228 -3.91 -15.68 -5.01
C TYR A 228 -4.72 -16.47 -3.98
N LEU A 229 -5.43 -15.86 -3.04
CA LEU A 229 -6.16 -16.60 -2.01
C LEU A 229 -7.36 -17.35 -2.58
N GLU A 230 -7.48 -18.62 -2.20
CA GLU A 230 -8.72 -19.39 -2.36
C GLU A 230 -9.76 -18.94 -1.34
N ARG A 231 -10.99 -18.68 -1.79
CA ARG A 231 -12.03 -18.14 -0.92
C ARG A 231 -12.47 -19.16 0.13
N ASP A 232 -12.30 -18.78 1.39
CA ASP A 232 -12.76 -19.52 2.58
C ASP A 232 -13.18 -18.55 3.71
N ASN A 233 -13.46 -19.09 4.90
CA ASN A 233 -13.85 -18.27 6.05
C ASN A 233 -12.75 -17.28 6.50
N GLN A 234 -11.47 -17.66 6.40
CA GLN A 234 -10.36 -16.78 6.77
C GLN A 234 -10.19 -15.65 5.76
N THR A 235 -10.38 -15.90 4.47
CA THR A 235 -10.35 -14.83 3.46
C THR A 235 -11.41 -13.77 3.68
N VAL A 236 -12.61 -14.14 4.16
CA VAL A 236 -13.67 -13.17 4.47
C VAL A 236 -13.26 -12.25 5.61
N ILE A 237 -12.69 -12.81 6.68
CA ILE A 237 -12.18 -12.06 7.84
C ILE A 237 -11.02 -11.15 7.43
N PHE A 238 -10.10 -11.66 6.59
CA PHE A 238 -9.01 -10.88 6.04
C PHE A 238 -9.53 -9.70 5.20
N GLU A 239 -10.54 -9.91 4.34
CA GLU A 239 -11.15 -8.85 3.54
C GLU A 239 -11.84 -7.79 4.40
N ASP A 240 -12.43 -8.14 5.54
CA ASP A 240 -12.97 -7.17 6.50
C ASP A 240 -11.86 -6.37 7.17
N ASN A 241 -10.78 -7.03 7.64
CA ASN A 241 -9.60 -6.35 8.19
C ASN A 241 -8.96 -5.41 7.16
N GLN A 242 -8.90 -5.83 5.89
CA GLN A 242 -8.39 -5.01 4.78
C GLN A 242 -9.25 -3.77 4.57
N ARG A 243 -10.58 -3.92 4.50
CA ARG A 243 -11.51 -2.79 4.39
C ARG A 243 -11.34 -1.79 5.52
N ASP A 244 -11.24 -2.28 6.76
CA ASP A 244 -11.09 -1.45 7.95
C ASP A 244 -9.76 -0.67 7.93
N LEU A 245 -8.67 -1.31 7.51
CA LEU A 245 -7.38 -0.64 7.31
C LEU A 245 -7.43 0.38 6.17
N GLU A 246 -8.04 0.05 5.03
CA GLU A 246 -8.19 0.98 3.92
C GLU A 246 -8.94 2.23 4.34
N HIS A 247 -10.11 2.08 4.94
CA HIS A 247 -10.92 3.22 5.36
C HIS A 247 -10.16 4.10 6.38
N ALA A 248 -9.50 3.49 7.37
CA ALA A 248 -8.68 4.22 8.34
C ALA A 248 -7.52 4.98 7.66
N THR A 249 -6.87 4.36 6.67
CA THR A 249 -5.78 4.96 5.89
C THR A 249 -6.26 6.17 5.10
N GLU A 250 -7.41 6.08 4.44
CA GLU A 250 -7.99 7.22 3.70
C GLU A 250 -8.39 8.36 4.64
N GLN A 251 -8.93 8.06 5.83
CA GLN A 251 -9.26 9.09 6.83
C GLN A 251 -8.03 9.81 7.41
N LEU A 252 -6.87 9.15 7.45
CA LEU A 252 -5.60 9.77 7.83
C LEU A 252 -5.03 10.59 6.67
N SER A 253 -5.02 10.03 5.47
CA SER A 253 -4.56 10.69 4.24
C SER A 253 -5.35 11.98 3.99
N GLU A 254 -6.68 11.93 4.04
CA GLU A 254 -7.55 13.10 3.93
C GLU A 254 -7.22 14.18 4.95
N PHE A 255 -7.08 13.79 6.23
CA PHE A 255 -6.78 14.75 7.29
C PHE A 255 -5.44 15.45 7.06
N LEU A 256 -4.42 14.71 6.64
CA LEU A 256 -3.09 15.25 6.36
C LEU A 256 -3.05 16.12 5.08
N GLU A 257 -3.89 15.82 4.08
CA GLU A 257 -3.93 16.55 2.82
C GLU A 257 -4.82 17.79 2.81
N ARG A 258 -5.89 17.83 3.62
CA ARG A 258 -6.94 18.89 3.55
C ARG A 258 -7.15 19.63 4.86
N ASP A 259 -7.19 18.89 5.96
CA ASP A 259 -7.62 19.44 7.24
C ASP A 259 -6.45 20.02 8.05
N LEU A 260 -5.23 19.53 7.81
CA LEU A 260 -4.05 19.82 8.62
C LEU A 260 -3.74 21.31 8.77
N GLU A 261 -3.87 22.08 7.69
CA GLU A 261 -3.53 23.51 7.70
C GLU A 261 -4.55 24.32 8.53
N ASN A 262 -5.81 23.93 8.50
CA ASN A 262 -6.93 24.65 9.10
C ASN A 262 -7.22 24.25 10.56
N GLU A 263 -6.53 23.23 11.07
CA GLU A 263 -6.76 22.73 12.42
C GLU A 263 -6.09 23.61 13.50
N ASP A 264 -6.83 23.82 14.59
CA ASP A 264 -6.32 24.51 15.77
C ASP A 264 -5.17 23.73 16.44
N LEU A 265 -4.10 24.43 16.83
CA LEU A 265 -2.89 23.79 17.37
C LEU A 265 -3.14 23.02 18.67
N VAL A 266 -4.18 23.38 19.44
CA VAL A 266 -4.56 22.71 20.69
C VAL A 266 -5.16 21.34 20.40
N THR A 267 -6.05 21.23 19.41
CA THR A 267 -6.72 19.97 19.05
C THR A 267 -5.92 19.11 18.07
N LEU A 268 -5.03 19.73 17.29
CA LEU A 268 -4.26 19.08 16.23
C LEU A 268 -3.49 17.85 16.72
N LYS A 269 -2.78 17.98 17.85
CA LYS A 269 -1.96 16.89 18.40
C LYS A 269 -2.81 15.66 18.70
N GLN A 270 -3.95 15.84 19.38
CA GLN A 270 -4.83 14.74 19.75
C GLN A 270 -5.43 14.07 18.50
N ARG A 271 -5.96 14.86 17.57
CA ARG A 271 -6.60 14.34 16.34
C ARG A 271 -5.64 13.55 15.45
N VAL A 272 -4.42 14.07 15.25
CA VAL A 272 -3.40 13.37 14.45
C VAL A 272 -3.00 12.06 15.14
N GLN A 273 -2.75 12.11 16.45
CA GLN A 273 -2.35 10.92 17.21
C GLN A 273 -3.40 9.83 17.21
N ASP A 274 -4.67 10.19 17.43
CA ASP A 274 -5.76 9.22 17.43
C ASP A 274 -5.92 8.57 16.06
N LYS A 275 -5.86 9.36 14.98
CA LYS A 275 -5.93 8.85 13.61
C LYS A 275 -4.79 7.89 13.30
N TYR A 276 -3.52 8.31 13.39
CA TYR A 276 -2.43 7.42 12.99
C TYR A 276 -2.30 6.20 13.89
N ARG A 277 -2.60 6.31 15.19
CA ARG A 277 -2.59 5.14 16.10
C ARG A 277 -3.67 4.15 15.71
N TYR A 278 -4.86 4.63 15.35
CA TYR A 278 -5.93 3.76 14.88
C TYR A 278 -5.58 3.07 13.56
N VAL A 279 -5.01 3.79 12.59
CA VAL A 279 -4.57 3.18 11.32
C VAL A 279 -3.51 2.10 11.56
N ASP A 280 -2.48 2.40 12.36
CA ASP A 280 -1.44 1.42 12.68
C ASP A 280 -2.03 0.22 13.44
N GLN A 281 -2.97 0.43 14.37
CA GLN A 281 -3.66 -0.67 15.04
C GLN A 281 -4.42 -1.58 14.04
N ARG A 282 -5.14 -1.00 13.07
CA ARG A 282 -5.83 -1.80 12.01
C ARG A 282 -4.82 -2.58 11.18
N ARG A 283 -3.67 -1.98 10.87
CA ARG A 283 -2.57 -2.64 10.17
C ARG A 283 -2.04 -3.83 10.96
N GLN A 284 -1.76 -3.66 12.25
CA GLN A 284 -1.28 -4.74 13.11
C GLN A 284 -2.30 -5.88 13.23
N VAL A 285 -3.59 -5.58 13.33
CA VAL A 285 -4.66 -6.61 13.36
C VAL A 285 -4.66 -7.43 12.08
N LEU A 286 -4.57 -6.77 10.92
CA LEU A 286 -4.50 -7.45 9.62
C LEU A 286 -3.26 -8.34 9.51
N LEU A 287 -2.09 -7.79 9.83
CA LEU A 287 -0.82 -8.52 9.72
C LEU A 287 -0.78 -9.73 10.68
N LYS A 288 -1.25 -9.55 11.91
CA LYS A 288 -1.36 -10.64 12.88
C LYS A 288 -2.27 -11.76 12.38
N HIS A 289 -3.42 -11.43 11.79
CA HIS A 289 -4.32 -12.43 11.21
C HIS A 289 -3.66 -13.19 10.05
N CYS A 290 -2.93 -12.51 9.17
CA CYS A 290 -2.15 -13.14 8.10
C CYS A 290 -1.04 -14.06 8.64
N ALA A 291 -0.30 -13.61 9.67
CA ALA A 291 0.76 -14.38 10.30
C ALA A 291 0.22 -15.64 10.98
N GLU A 292 -0.83 -15.52 11.81
CA GLU A 292 -1.50 -16.67 12.45
C GLU A 292 -2.00 -17.69 11.43
N GLY A 293 -2.55 -17.23 10.31
CA GLY A 293 -2.98 -18.13 9.24
C GLY A 293 -1.82 -18.82 8.51
N THR A 294 -0.65 -18.19 8.46
CA THR A 294 0.56 -18.81 7.89
C THR A 294 1.13 -19.85 8.84
N GLU A 295 1.21 -19.55 10.15
CA GLU A 295 1.67 -20.49 11.18
C GLU A 295 0.80 -21.75 11.27
N ARG A 296 -0.50 -21.61 11.01
CA ARG A 296 -1.50 -22.69 11.06
C ARG A 296 -1.77 -23.36 9.71
N ASP A 297 -1.06 -22.96 8.65
CA ASP A 297 -1.26 -23.45 7.28
C ASP A 297 -2.72 -23.35 6.79
N THR A 298 -3.42 -22.26 7.16
CA THR A 298 -4.82 -22.05 6.80
C THR A 298 -4.99 -21.48 5.40
N TRP A 299 -3.99 -20.74 4.90
CA TRP A 299 -4.07 -20.08 3.61
C TRP A 299 -3.88 -21.06 2.45
N LYS A 300 -4.90 -21.17 1.60
CA LYS A 300 -4.81 -21.90 0.33
C LYS A 300 -4.66 -20.92 -0.83
N TYR A 301 -3.88 -21.30 -1.83
CA TYR A 301 -3.50 -20.41 -2.92
C TYR A 301 -3.81 -21.01 -4.30
N THR A 302 -4.57 -20.28 -5.11
CA THR A 302 -4.78 -20.58 -6.53
C THR A 302 -3.60 -20.06 -7.35
N VAL A 303 -2.59 -20.91 -7.55
CA VAL A 303 -1.47 -20.65 -8.46
C VAL A 303 -1.62 -21.52 -9.70
N GLN A 304 -1.98 -20.92 -10.84
CA GLN A 304 -1.94 -21.62 -12.13
C GLN A 304 -0.48 -21.63 -12.61
N PHE A 305 0.06 -22.83 -12.85
CA PHE A 305 1.39 -23.04 -13.44
C PHE A 305 1.32 -23.02 -14.96
#